data_AF-A0A5J9WBX2-F1
#
_entry.id   AF-A0A5J9WBX2-F1
#
_cell.length_a   1.000
_cell.length_b   1.000
_cell.length_c   1.000
_cell.angle_alpha   90.00
_cell.angle_beta   90.00
_cell.angle_gamma   90.00
#
_symmetry.space_group_name_H-M   'P 1'
#
loop_
_entity.id
_entity.type
_entity.pdbx_description
1 polymer ?
#
loop_
_entity_poly.entity_id
_entity_poly.type
_entity_poly.pdbx_seq_one_letter_code
_entity_poly.pdbx_strand_id
1 'polypeptide(L)'
;MLISPRPASPTAPRAATSSTTTTGTRIRGLSRPTAAASRHHHRDGTRPLLRSAAAAVTSGVLPRPEDRHNGRDELGTPRRQPVALLDEVIWGGTGATDELDPEEQVALLHACAEKRSLAALRRVHRLLSSRSGHGLPAPVSHMLATLYIKLGARGDARRVLEGPSRKEEAAEDDAAAVRAKRREAYAKVRELHEQIRAAGYVPDTRHVLHDVDEDAKARALMYHSERLAIAFGLVSTPPGTPLRVMKNLRICGDCHTAVKLIAKVTGREIVVRDNKRFHHFKDGVCSCGDYW
;
A
#
# COMPACT_ATOMS: atom_id res chain seq x y z
N MET A 1 -0.80 -8.51 -2.81
CA MET A 1 -1.40 -9.69 -3.49
C MET A 1 -0.67 -9.89 -4.79
N LEU A 2 -0.48 -11.14 -5.23
CA LEU A 2 0.03 -11.45 -6.56
C LEU A 2 -1.10 -12.05 -7.40
N ILE A 3 -1.16 -11.64 -8.66
CA ILE A 3 -2.06 -12.18 -9.69
C ILE A 3 -1.18 -12.73 -10.80
N SER A 4 -1.37 -13.99 -11.18
CA SER A 4 -0.57 -14.63 -12.22
C SER A 4 -1.47 -15.44 -13.15
N PRO A 5 -1.63 -15.04 -14.43
CA PRO A 5 -2.23 -15.93 -15.42
C PRO A 5 -1.27 -17.11 -15.64
N ARG A 6 -1.79 -18.34 -15.53
CA ARG A 6 -1.03 -19.52 -15.98
C ARG A 6 -1.19 -19.61 -17.50
N PRO A 7 -0.12 -19.77 -18.30
CA PRO A 7 -0.29 -20.09 -19.72
C PRO A 7 -1.08 -21.39 -19.85
N ALA A 8 -2.00 -21.44 -20.81
CA ALA A 8 -2.77 -22.65 -21.09
C ALA A 8 -1.80 -23.80 -21.38
N SER A 9 -1.92 -24.89 -20.63
CA SER A 9 -1.16 -26.11 -20.93
C SER A 9 -1.69 -26.70 -22.23
N PRO A 10 -0.84 -27.15 -23.17
CA PRO A 10 -1.30 -27.70 -24.43
C PRO A 10 -2.21 -28.90 -24.17
N THR A 11 -3.39 -28.88 -24.78
CA THR A 11 -4.35 -29.99 -24.70
C THR A 11 -3.74 -31.24 -25.32
N ALA A 12 -3.53 -32.27 -24.51
CA ALA A 12 -3.14 -33.59 -25.02
C ALA A 12 -4.21 -34.11 -26.02
N PRO A 13 -3.81 -34.81 -27.09
CA PRO A 13 -4.75 -35.30 -28.09
C PRO A 13 -5.72 -36.33 -27.48
N ARG A 14 -6.98 -36.28 -27.93
CA ARG A 14 -8.03 -37.23 -27.51
C ARG A 14 -7.66 -38.64 -27.98
N ALA A 15 -7.35 -39.53 -27.06
CA ALA A 15 -7.39 -40.96 -27.33
C ALA A 15 -8.85 -41.38 -27.55
N ALA A 16 -9.14 -42.00 -28.70
CA ALA A 16 -10.40 -42.67 -28.94
C ALA A 16 -10.23 -44.15 -28.65
N THR A 17 -11.14 -44.75 -27.87
CA THR A 17 -11.66 -46.10 -28.11
C THR A 17 -12.85 -46.45 -27.22
N SER A 18 -13.90 -46.90 -27.91
CA SER A 18 -14.82 -48.02 -27.60
C SER A 18 -15.52 -48.13 -26.24
N SER A 19 -16.84 -48.24 -26.35
CA SER A 19 -17.80 -48.75 -25.36
C SER A 19 -17.55 -50.17 -24.88
N THR A 20 -17.82 -50.43 -23.60
CA THR A 20 -18.37 -51.72 -23.14
C THR A 20 -19.35 -51.50 -21.97
N THR A 21 -20.53 -52.10 -22.11
CA THR A 21 -21.58 -52.17 -21.10
C THR A 21 -21.18 -53.16 -19.99
N THR A 22 -21.56 -52.93 -18.72
CA THR A 22 -22.13 -53.95 -17.80
C THR A 22 -22.52 -53.35 -16.43
N THR A 23 -23.80 -53.51 -16.11
CA THR A 23 -24.45 -53.84 -14.82
C THR A 23 -23.80 -53.41 -13.50
N GLY A 24 -24.55 -52.63 -12.71
CA GLY A 24 -24.14 -52.15 -11.39
C GLY A 24 -24.25 -53.13 -10.22
N THR A 25 -24.00 -52.61 -9.02
CA THR A 25 -24.44 -53.17 -7.73
C THR A 25 -24.50 -52.06 -6.68
N ARG A 26 -25.58 -52.02 -5.88
CA ARG A 26 -25.70 -51.21 -4.66
C ARG A 26 -25.03 -51.92 -3.50
N ILE A 27 -24.26 -51.22 -2.65
CA ILE A 27 -24.06 -51.60 -1.25
C ILE A 27 -24.23 -50.36 -0.34
N ARG A 28 -24.81 -50.57 0.85
CA ARG A 28 -25.16 -49.57 1.89
C ARG A 28 -24.10 -49.50 3.01
N GLY A 29 -24.10 -48.39 3.77
CA GLY A 29 -23.41 -48.27 5.09
C GLY A 29 -21.89 -48.08 4.96
N LEU A 30 -21.10 -47.63 5.94
CA LEU A 30 -21.27 -47.32 7.39
C LEU A 30 -20.24 -46.20 7.73
N SER A 31 -20.28 -45.40 8.80
CA SER A 31 -21.27 -45.05 9.83
C SER A 31 -20.82 -43.75 10.55
N ARG A 32 -21.65 -43.15 11.43
CA ARG A 32 -21.21 -42.09 12.37
C ARG A 32 -20.41 -42.71 13.52
N PRO A 33 -19.43 -41.97 14.08
CA PRO A 33 -19.35 -41.82 15.54
C PRO A 33 -19.57 -40.36 15.98
N THR A 34 -20.64 -40.19 16.76
CA THR A 34 -20.68 -39.66 18.13
C THR A 34 -19.65 -38.64 18.65
N ALA A 35 -20.17 -37.70 19.43
CA ALA A 35 -19.43 -36.64 20.13
C ALA A 35 -18.39 -37.13 21.14
N ALA A 36 -17.37 -36.29 21.37
CA ALA A 36 -16.54 -36.30 22.57
C ALA A 36 -16.57 -34.90 23.19
N ALA A 37 -16.62 -34.85 24.52
CA ALA A 37 -17.02 -33.65 25.26
C ALA A 37 -15.90 -32.66 25.57
N SER A 38 -16.35 -31.43 25.84
CA SER A 38 -15.75 -30.36 26.63
C SER A 38 -14.43 -30.67 27.38
N ARG A 39 -13.44 -29.79 27.19
CA ARG A 39 -12.50 -29.39 28.24
C ARG A 39 -12.43 -27.87 28.30
N HIS A 40 -13.07 -27.29 29.32
CA HIS A 40 -12.81 -25.92 29.72
C HIS A 40 -11.37 -25.79 30.20
N HIS A 41 -10.61 -24.88 29.60
CA HIS A 41 -9.46 -24.28 30.27
C HIS A 41 -9.77 -22.82 30.58
N HIS A 42 -10.20 -22.58 31.82
CA HIS A 42 -9.93 -21.32 32.47
C HIS A 42 -8.41 -21.09 32.44
N ARG A 43 -7.97 -19.95 31.92
CA ARG A 43 -6.69 -19.36 32.30
C ARG A 43 -6.89 -17.90 32.60
N ASP A 44 -6.98 -17.67 33.90
CA ASP A 44 -6.99 -16.37 34.53
C ASP A 44 -5.57 -15.75 34.53
N GLY A 45 -5.47 -14.46 34.85
CA GLY A 45 -4.22 -13.87 35.32
C GLY A 45 -3.31 -13.20 34.29
N THR A 46 -3.27 -11.87 34.37
CA THR A 46 -2.10 -11.00 34.09
C THR A 46 -1.58 -10.87 32.65
N ARG A 47 -2.06 -9.82 31.96
CA ARG A 47 -1.29 -9.13 30.91
C ARG A 47 -0.38 -8.07 31.55
N PRO A 48 0.93 -8.03 31.27
CA PRO A 48 1.72 -6.85 31.60
C PRO A 48 1.35 -5.69 30.68
N LEU A 49 0.95 -4.56 31.27
CA LEU A 49 0.69 -3.31 30.55
C LEU A 49 2.04 -2.72 30.10
N LEU A 50 2.34 -2.81 28.80
CA LEU A 50 3.41 -1.98 28.21
C LEU A 50 2.96 -0.53 28.20
N ARG A 51 3.35 0.20 29.26
CA ARG A 51 3.17 1.64 29.38
C ARG A 51 3.83 2.37 28.21
N SER A 52 3.12 3.37 27.68
CA SER A 52 3.64 4.30 26.70
C SER A 52 4.82 5.08 27.29
N ALA A 53 6.00 4.98 26.68
CA ALA A 53 7.17 5.77 27.04
C ALA A 53 7.11 7.13 26.34
N ALA A 54 6.27 8.03 26.84
CA ALA A 54 6.38 9.44 26.54
C ALA A 54 7.62 10.01 27.27
N ALA A 55 8.76 10.01 26.59
CA ALA A 55 9.97 10.66 27.12
C ALA A 55 9.74 12.18 27.15
N ALA A 56 9.91 12.77 28.34
CA ALA A 56 9.60 14.18 28.57
C ALA A 56 10.59 15.09 27.81
N VAL A 57 10.06 16.02 27.02
CA VAL A 57 10.79 17.24 26.65
C VAL A 57 10.77 18.13 27.88
N THR A 58 11.88 18.17 28.62
CA THR A 58 12.04 19.11 29.74
C THR A 58 12.04 20.54 29.21
N SER A 59 11.27 21.41 29.86
CA SER A 59 11.23 22.83 29.54
C SER A 59 12.57 23.50 29.92
N GLY A 60 13.51 23.52 28.98
CA GLY A 60 14.56 24.53 28.97
C GLY A 60 13.93 25.87 28.63
N VAL A 61 14.02 26.83 29.55
CA VAL A 61 13.60 28.21 29.31
C VAL A 61 14.43 28.77 28.16
N LEU A 62 13.78 29.10 27.05
CA LEU A 62 14.41 29.87 25.98
C LEU A 62 14.79 31.25 26.53
N PRO A 63 16.08 31.66 26.47
CA PRO A 63 16.43 33.05 26.73
C PRO A 63 15.77 33.94 25.67
N ARG A 64 15.32 35.13 26.08
CA ARG A 64 14.80 36.13 25.15
C ARG A 64 15.91 36.57 24.19
N PRO A 65 15.59 36.92 22.93
CA PRO A 65 16.57 37.45 21.99
C PRO A 65 16.87 38.90 22.35
N GLU A 66 17.92 39.12 23.14
CA GLU A 66 18.61 40.40 23.23
C GLU A 66 20.03 40.25 22.66
N ASP A 67 20.46 41.28 21.94
CA ASP A 67 21.57 41.28 20.98
C ASP A 67 22.87 40.61 21.46
N ARG A 68 23.42 39.75 20.59
CA ARG A 68 24.84 39.39 20.32
C ARG A 68 24.84 38.01 19.60
N HIS A 69 25.65 37.71 18.59
CA HIS A 69 27.03 38.11 18.37
C HIS A 69 27.35 38.28 16.87
N ASN A 70 28.12 39.32 16.53
CA ASN A 70 28.83 39.43 15.26
C ASN A 70 30.09 38.53 15.32
N GLY A 71 29.92 37.23 15.11
CA GLY A 71 31.00 36.23 15.20
C GLY A 71 31.88 36.22 13.95
N ARG A 72 33.20 36.28 14.14
CA ARG A 72 34.18 35.88 13.14
C ARG A 72 34.51 34.39 13.30
N ASP A 73 34.95 33.75 12.24
CA ASP A 73 35.59 32.42 12.30
C ASP A 73 37.01 32.49 12.88
N GLU A 74 37.70 31.34 13.01
CA GLU A 74 39.08 31.26 13.52
C GLU A 74 40.13 31.92 12.61
N LEU A 75 39.76 32.28 11.37
CA LEU A 75 40.60 33.02 10.41
C LEU A 75 40.26 34.52 10.38
N GLY A 76 39.28 34.97 11.17
CA GLY A 76 38.87 36.37 11.28
C GLY A 76 37.85 36.83 10.24
N THR A 77 37.29 35.94 9.43
CA THR A 77 36.28 36.24 8.41
C THR A 77 34.89 36.44 9.05
N PRO A 78 34.07 37.42 8.64
CA PRO A 78 32.73 37.62 9.22
C PRO A 78 31.77 36.49 8.80
N ARG A 79 31.19 35.77 9.76
CA ARG A 79 30.14 34.78 9.47
C ARG A 79 28.88 35.50 8.94
N ARG A 80 28.40 35.12 7.75
CA ARG A 80 27.19 35.72 7.17
C ARG A 80 25.95 35.33 7.96
N GLN A 81 25.00 36.26 8.15
CA GLN A 81 23.76 35.91 8.84
C GLN A 81 22.89 34.98 7.97
N PRO A 82 22.28 33.91 8.53
CA PRO A 82 21.49 32.96 7.74
C PRO A 82 20.31 33.58 6.99
N VAL A 83 19.70 34.65 7.53
CA VAL A 83 18.58 35.33 6.88
C VAL A 83 19.05 36.22 5.72
N ALA A 84 20.20 36.87 5.86
CA ALA A 84 20.83 37.64 4.79
C ALA A 84 21.30 36.71 3.65
N LEU A 85 21.93 35.57 4.00
CA LEU A 85 22.28 34.53 3.04
C LEU A 85 21.04 33.97 2.31
N LEU A 86 19.91 33.81 3.02
CA LEU A 86 18.66 33.37 2.40
C LEU A 86 18.06 34.42 1.45
N ASP A 87 18.15 35.72 1.78
CA ASP A 87 17.66 36.77 0.89
C ASP A 87 18.60 37.02 -0.31
N GLU A 88 19.93 36.88 -0.13
CA GLU A 88 20.90 36.76 -1.23
C GLU A 88 20.55 35.58 -2.16
N VAL A 89 20.18 34.42 -1.61
CA VAL A 89 19.79 33.22 -2.38
C VAL A 89 18.42 33.33 -3.04
N ILE A 90 17.49 34.13 -2.51
CA ILE A 90 16.14 34.30 -3.09
C ILE A 90 16.14 35.40 -4.17
N TRP A 91 16.94 36.46 -4.01
CA TRP A 91 16.87 37.68 -4.82
C TRP A 91 18.17 38.09 -5.53
N GLY A 92 19.32 37.54 -5.13
CA GLY A 92 20.64 37.88 -5.69
C GLY A 92 21.07 36.95 -6.83
N GLY A 93 21.67 37.54 -7.88
CA GLY A 93 22.23 36.79 -9.01
C GLY A 93 23.63 36.27 -8.73
N THR A 94 23.76 34.95 -8.52
CA THR A 94 24.93 34.08 -8.83
C THR A 94 26.35 34.47 -8.39
N GLY A 95 26.57 35.54 -7.62
CA GLY A 95 27.90 36.16 -7.50
C GLY A 95 28.74 35.87 -6.26
N ALA A 96 28.23 35.18 -5.22
CA ALA A 96 28.86 35.25 -3.89
C ALA A 96 28.82 33.95 -3.04
N THR A 97 28.89 32.76 -3.64
CA THR A 97 28.79 31.48 -2.90
C THR A 97 29.68 30.34 -3.45
N ASP A 98 30.99 30.56 -3.63
CA ASP A 98 31.91 29.42 -3.56
C ASP A 98 32.03 28.96 -2.10
N GLU A 99 32.03 27.63 -1.93
CA GLU A 99 32.02 26.85 -0.68
C GLU A 99 31.18 27.40 0.50
N LEU A 100 29.97 26.86 0.69
CA LEU A 100 29.18 27.03 1.93
C LEU A 100 29.38 25.80 2.82
N ASP A 101 29.76 26.02 4.07
CA ASP A 101 30.04 24.94 5.03
C ASP A 101 28.79 24.15 5.42
N PRO A 102 28.91 22.89 5.88
CA PRO A 102 27.76 22.09 6.33
C PRO A 102 26.91 22.78 7.41
N GLU A 103 27.51 23.60 8.29
CA GLU A 103 26.79 24.42 9.26
C GLU A 103 25.91 25.49 8.59
N GLU A 104 26.44 26.18 7.57
CA GLU A 104 25.72 27.21 6.82
C GLU A 104 24.59 26.61 5.97
N GLN A 105 24.81 25.43 5.40
CA GLN A 105 23.77 24.66 4.69
C GLN A 105 22.61 24.32 5.64
N VAL A 106 22.89 23.88 6.87
CA VAL A 106 21.87 23.62 7.89
C VAL A 106 21.17 24.91 8.31
N ALA A 107 21.91 25.99 8.56
CA ALA A 107 21.34 27.29 8.93
C ALA A 107 20.39 27.86 7.84
N LEU A 108 20.76 27.73 6.57
CA LEU A 108 19.93 28.11 5.42
C LEU A 108 18.63 27.30 5.34
N LEU A 109 18.66 26.01 5.70
CA LEU A 109 17.46 25.16 5.79
C LEU A 109 16.56 25.54 6.97
N HIS A 110 17.13 25.93 8.11
CA HIS A 110 16.36 26.47 9.24
C HIS A 110 15.63 27.77 8.87
N ALA A 111 16.30 28.72 8.20
CA ALA A 111 15.66 29.94 7.71
C ALA A 111 14.55 29.65 6.66
N CYS A 112 14.70 28.59 5.84
CA CYS A 112 13.61 28.11 4.97
C CYS A 112 12.40 27.54 5.74
N ALA A 113 12.65 26.91 6.90
CA ALA A 113 11.58 26.37 7.75
C ALA A 113 10.70 27.48 8.33
N GLU A 114 11.31 28.60 8.72
CA GLU A 114 10.63 29.80 9.26
C GLU A 114 9.77 30.50 8.19
N LYS A 115 10.32 30.74 6.99
CA LYS A 115 9.56 31.35 5.88
C LYS A 115 8.46 30.42 5.31
N ARG A 116 8.41 29.14 5.73
CA ARG A 116 7.43 28.09 5.32
C ARG A 116 7.17 27.99 3.80
N SER A 117 8.12 28.42 2.98
CA SER A 117 7.94 28.61 1.54
C SER A 117 8.52 27.44 0.73
N LEU A 118 7.64 26.64 0.11
CA LEU A 118 8.06 25.59 -0.82
C LEU A 118 8.90 26.12 -1.99
N ALA A 119 8.64 27.34 -2.45
CA ALA A 119 9.38 27.95 -3.56
C ALA A 119 10.79 28.41 -3.15
N ALA A 120 11.01 28.76 -1.87
CA ALA A 120 12.34 29.00 -1.32
C ALA A 120 13.07 27.67 -1.10
N LEU A 121 12.41 26.69 -0.46
CA LEU A 121 12.99 25.39 -0.17
C LEU A 121 13.42 24.64 -1.46
N ARG A 122 12.63 24.72 -2.54
CA ARG A 122 13.02 24.16 -3.87
C ARG A 122 14.18 24.90 -4.53
N ARG A 123 14.36 26.20 -4.28
CA ARG A 123 15.54 26.95 -4.76
C ARG A 123 16.79 26.51 -4.00
N VAL A 124 16.74 26.51 -2.66
CA VAL A 124 17.84 26.03 -1.82
C VAL A 124 18.20 24.57 -2.11
N HIS A 125 17.21 23.68 -2.24
CA HIS A 125 17.45 22.28 -2.60
C HIS A 125 18.22 22.15 -3.92
N ARG A 126 17.83 22.88 -4.99
CA ARG A 126 18.57 22.86 -6.26
C ARG A 126 20.00 23.36 -6.11
N LEU A 127 20.23 24.43 -5.36
CA LEU A 127 21.57 24.99 -5.13
C LEU A 127 22.48 24.05 -4.32
N LEU A 128 21.93 23.32 -3.35
CA LEU A 128 22.68 22.30 -2.62
C LEU A 128 22.98 21.10 -3.53
N SER A 129 21.97 20.60 -4.25
CA SER A 129 22.10 19.42 -5.11
C SER A 129 22.98 19.64 -6.35
N SER A 130 23.07 20.85 -6.89
CA SER A 130 23.96 21.16 -8.02
C SER A 130 25.44 21.18 -7.65
N ARG A 131 25.77 21.21 -6.36
CA ARG A 131 27.15 21.29 -5.84
C ARG A 131 27.68 19.92 -5.39
N SER A 132 26.79 19.01 -4.98
CA SER A 132 27.18 17.70 -4.47
C SER A 132 27.26 16.63 -5.57
N GLY A 133 28.40 16.55 -6.27
CA GLY A 133 28.70 15.48 -7.22
C GLY A 133 28.72 14.06 -6.62
N HIS A 134 28.60 13.92 -5.29
CA HIS A 134 28.55 12.65 -4.55
C HIS A 134 27.25 12.50 -3.74
N GLY A 135 26.25 13.35 -3.97
CA GLY A 135 25.01 13.41 -3.19
C GLY A 135 25.12 14.26 -1.92
N LEU A 136 23.98 14.74 -1.42
CA LEU A 136 23.92 15.59 -0.22
C LEU A 136 24.34 14.81 1.05
N PRO A 137 25.07 15.43 1.99
CA PRO A 137 25.33 14.82 3.30
C PRO A 137 24.04 14.39 3.99
N ALA A 138 24.05 13.23 4.67
CA ALA A 138 22.86 12.65 5.27
C ALA A 138 22.07 13.60 6.22
N PRO A 139 22.71 14.45 7.06
CA PRO A 139 21.99 15.43 7.89
C PRO A 139 21.20 16.45 7.05
N VAL A 140 21.80 16.95 5.95
CA VAL A 140 21.22 17.95 5.05
C VAL A 140 20.05 17.34 4.26
N SER A 141 20.24 16.12 3.72
CA SER A 141 19.17 15.36 3.05
C SER A 141 18.00 15.06 3.99
N HIS A 142 18.26 14.59 5.23
CA HIS A 142 17.20 14.30 6.19
C HIS A 142 16.42 15.56 6.62
N MET A 143 17.11 16.69 6.81
CA MET A 143 16.48 17.98 7.11
C MET A 143 15.60 18.44 5.95
N LEU A 144 16.11 18.43 4.72
CA LEU A 144 15.34 18.75 3.50
C LEU A 144 14.07 17.90 3.37
N ALA A 145 14.19 16.58 3.52
CA ALA A 145 13.06 15.67 3.44
C ALA A 145 12.01 15.96 4.53
N THR A 146 12.46 16.24 5.76
CA THR A 146 11.59 16.61 6.89
C THR A 146 10.84 17.92 6.61
N LEU A 147 11.50 18.93 6.05
CA LEU A 147 10.88 20.20 5.69
C LEU A 147 9.86 20.03 4.55
N TYR A 148 10.17 19.25 3.51
CA TYR A 148 9.21 18.93 2.45
C TYR A 148 7.98 18.18 2.97
N ILE A 149 8.15 17.24 3.92
CA ILE A 149 7.01 16.55 4.58
C ILE A 149 6.16 17.55 5.37
N LYS A 150 6.78 18.41 6.19
CA LYS A 150 6.10 19.45 6.98
C LYS A 150 5.34 20.46 6.12
N LEU A 151 5.79 20.70 4.90
CA LEU A 151 5.14 21.57 3.90
C LEU A 151 4.24 20.81 2.91
N GLY A 152 3.97 19.51 3.13
CA GLY A 152 3.04 18.70 2.32
C GLY A 152 3.58 18.18 0.98
N ALA A 153 4.80 18.56 0.58
CA ALA A 153 5.43 18.18 -0.68
C ALA A 153 6.08 16.78 -0.62
N ARG A 154 5.27 15.75 -0.40
CA ARG A 154 5.72 14.36 -0.20
C ARG A 154 6.56 13.79 -1.36
N GLY A 155 6.33 14.27 -2.59
CA GLY A 155 7.11 13.89 -3.77
C GLY A 155 8.54 14.46 -3.78
N ASP A 156 8.71 15.71 -3.33
CA ASP A 156 10.03 16.32 -3.21
C ASP A 156 10.84 15.68 -2.06
N ALA A 157 10.18 15.38 -0.93
CA ALA A 157 10.79 14.62 0.16
C ALA A 157 11.29 13.24 -0.28
N ARG A 158 10.54 12.55 -1.15
CA ARG A 158 10.94 11.27 -1.74
C ARG A 158 12.21 11.43 -2.58
N ARG A 159 12.24 12.39 -3.52
CA ARG A 159 13.41 12.66 -4.38
C ARG A 159 14.69 12.99 -3.60
N VAL A 160 14.57 13.69 -2.47
CA VAL A 160 15.71 14.00 -1.58
C VAL A 160 16.35 12.74 -0.96
N LEU A 161 15.53 11.74 -0.61
CA LEU A 161 15.97 10.51 0.07
C LEU A 161 16.32 9.37 -0.90
N GLU A 162 15.58 9.25 -2.01
CA GLU A 162 15.70 8.16 -2.98
C GLU A 162 16.53 8.55 -4.23
N GLY A 163 16.92 9.83 -4.35
CA GLY A 163 17.63 10.39 -5.50
C GLY A 163 16.71 10.63 -6.71
N PRO A 164 17.27 11.11 -7.84
CA PRO A 164 16.55 11.18 -9.10
C PRO A 164 16.27 9.74 -9.58
N SER A 165 15.07 9.26 -9.31
CA SER A 165 14.62 7.97 -9.82
C SER A 165 14.60 8.01 -11.34
N ARG A 166 15.20 7.01 -12.00
CA ARG A 166 15.29 6.85 -13.46
C ARG A 166 13.93 6.53 -14.12
N LYS A 167 12.84 7.00 -13.50
CA LYS A 167 11.42 6.65 -13.68
C LYS A 167 10.48 7.80 -13.29
N GLU A 168 10.81 9.05 -13.65
CA GLU A 168 9.85 10.17 -13.49
C GLU A 168 9.36 10.69 -14.86
N GLU A 169 10.23 10.95 -15.82
CA GLU A 169 9.81 11.49 -17.14
C GLU A 169 9.15 10.44 -18.06
N ALA A 170 9.62 9.18 -18.05
CA ALA A 170 8.94 8.08 -18.75
C ALA A 170 7.72 7.52 -17.98
N ALA A 171 7.42 8.05 -16.79
CA ALA A 171 6.48 7.44 -15.86
C ALA A 171 5.13 8.16 -15.75
N GLU A 172 4.94 9.32 -16.37
CA GLU A 172 3.66 10.03 -16.31
C GLU A 172 2.57 9.30 -17.14
N ASP A 173 2.92 8.83 -18.34
CA ASP A 173 2.04 7.99 -19.18
C ASP A 173 1.80 6.60 -18.55
N ASP A 174 2.85 5.94 -18.06
CA ASP A 174 2.72 4.67 -17.33
C ASP A 174 1.87 4.84 -16.05
N ALA A 175 2.02 5.95 -15.31
CA ALA A 175 1.19 6.25 -14.16
C ALA A 175 -0.25 6.58 -14.57
N ALA A 176 -0.47 7.23 -15.71
CA ALA A 176 -1.80 7.47 -16.27
C ALA A 176 -2.48 6.14 -16.64
N ALA A 177 -1.77 5.23 -17.32
CA ALA A 177 -2.24 3.88 -17.65
C ALA A 177 -2.55 3.06 -16.38
N VAL A 178 -1.67 3.07 -15.37
CA VAL A 178 -1.92 2.41 -14.08
C VAL A 178 -3.12 3.03 -13.33
N ARG A 179 -3.31 4.36 -13.40
CA ARG A 179 -4.51 5.05 -12.85
C ARG A 179 -5.79 4.69 -13.63
N ALA A 180 -5.71 4.51 -14.95
CA ALA A 180 -6.83 4.05 -15.78
C ALA A 180 -7.22 2.60 -15.43
N LYS A 181 -6.25 1.67 -15.45
CA LYS A 181 -6.42 0.26 -15.06
C LYS A 181 -7.02 0.10 -13.66
N ARG A 182 -6.61 0.96 -12.71
CA ARG A 182 -7.22 1.01 -11.38
C ARG A 182 -8.68 1.46 -11.43
N ARG A 183 -9.01 2.53 -12.16
CA ARG A 183 -10.40 3.01 -12.32
C ARG A 183 -11.30 1.96 -12.97
N GLU A 184 -10.82 1.27 -14.01
CA GLU A 184 -11.50 0.12 -14.62
C GLU A 184 -11.77 -0.99 -13.60
N ALA A 185 -10.79 -1.38 -12.78
CA ALA A 185 -10.97 -2.42 -11.76
C ALA A 185 -12.02 -2.02 -10.70
N TYR A 186 -12.03 -0.76 -10.24
CA TYR A 186 -13.05 -0.27 -9.31
C TYR A 186 -14.46 -0.21 -9.96
N ALA A 187 -14.56 0.12 -11.25
CA ALA A 187 -15.80 0.03 -12.00
C ALA A 187 -16.25 -1.42 -12.20
N LYS A 188 -15.33 -2.36 -12.42
CA LYS A 188 -15.64 -3.79 -12.52
C LYS A 188 -16.09 -4.39 -11.19
N VAL A 189 -15.59 -3.93 -10.04
CA VAL A 189 -16.15 -4.30 -8.71
C VAL A 189 -17.61 -3.82 -8.55
N ARG A 190 -17.90 -2.59 -9.01
CA ARG A 190 -19.21 -2.07 -9.48
C ARG A 190 -20.17 -3.15 -10.00
N GLU A 191 -19.91 -3.44 -11.27
CA GLU A 191 -20.64 -4.35 -12.13
C GLU A 191 -20.76 -5.77 -11.54
N LEU A 192 -19.66 -6.31 -11.00
CA LEU A 192 -19.66 -7.65 -10.40
C LEU A 192 -20.55 -7.72 -9.16
N HIS A 193 -20.55 -6.69 -8.31
CA HIS A 193 -21.40 -6.66 -7.12
C HIS A 193 -22.89 -6.66 -7.50
N GLU A 194 -23.27 -5.93 -8.54
CA GLU A 194 -24.63 -5.94 -9.09
C GLU A 194 -25.00 -7.30 -9.70
N GLN A 195 -24.11 -7.89 -10.51
CA GLN A 195 -24.30 -9.22 -11.10
C GLN A 195 -24.48 -10.32 -10.05
N ILE A 196 -23.64 -10.35 -8.99
CA ILE A 196 -23.80 -11.37 -7.95
C ILE A 196 -25.04 -11.11 -7.08
N ARG A 197 -25.45 -9.86 -6.83
CA ARG A 197 -26.73 -9.56 -6.15
C ARG A 197 -27.91 -10.09 -6.95
N ALA A 198 -27.93 -9.87 -8.27
CA ALA A 198 -28.93 -10.48 -9.16
C ALA A 198 -28.89 -12.02 -9.15
N ALA A 199 -27.73 -12.62 -8.88
CA ALA A 199 -27.55 -14.05 -8.68
C ALA A 199 -27.80 -14.55 -7.23
N GLY A 200 -28.37 -13.71 -6.36
CA GLY A 200 -28.75 -14.08 -4.98
C GLY A 200 -27.71 -13.81 -3.89
N TYR A 201 -26.67 -13.02 -4.16
CA TYR A 201 -25.72 -12.57 -3.13
C TYR A 201 -26.35 -11.59 -2.15
N VAL A 202 -26.24 -11.87 -0.86
CA VAL A 202 -26.56 -10.95 0.24
C VAL A 202 -25.27 -10.71 1.05
N PRO A 203 -24.86 -9.46 1.32
CA PRO A 203 -23.67 -9.18 2.14
C PRO A 203 -23.81 -9.64 3.58
N ASP A 204 -22.78 -10.31 4.10
CA ASP A 204 -22.72 -10.71 5.50
C ASP A 204 -21.86 -9.73 6.31
N THR A 205 -22.50 -8.67 6.81
CA THR A 205 -21.86 -7.55 7.51
C THR A 205 -21.18 -7.93 8.82
N ARG A 206 -21.44 -9.12 9.37
CA ARG A 206 -20.72 -9.69 10.54
C ARG A 206 -19.22 -9.86 10.29
N HIS A 207 -18.79 -9.87 9.02
CA HIS A 207 -17.38 -9.88 8.64
C HIS A 207 -16.70 -8.50 8.64
N VAL A 208 -17.40 -7.42 9.01
CA VAL A 208 -16.84 -6.08 9.22
C VAL A 208 -16.91 -5.73 10.72
N LEU A 209 -15.74 -5.67 11.37
CA LEU A 209 -15.62 -5.38 12.81
C LEU A 209 -15.65 -3.89 13.17
N HIS A 210 -15.76 -3.00 12.18
CA HIS A 210 -15.86 -1.56 12.42
C HIS A 210 -17.28 -1.19 12.84
N ASP A 211 -17.39 -0.38 13.88
CA ASP A 211 -18.67 0.13 14.36
C ASP A 211 -19.11 1.32 13.49
N VAL A 212 -19.84 1.00 12.41
CA VAL A 212 -20.37 1.91 11.39
C VAL A 212 -21.75 1.40 10.93
N ASP A 213 -22.49 2.20 10.17
CA ASP A 213 -23.78 1.80 9.59
C ASP A 213 -23.69 0.53 8.73
N GLU A 214 -24.78 -0.23 8.66
CA GLU A 214 -24.82 -1.50 7.90
C GLU A 214 -24.54 -1.29 6.40
N ASP A 215 -24.96 -0.15 5.82
CA ASP A 215 -24.62 0.18 4.44
C ASP A 215 -23.12 0.44 4.26
N ALA A 216 -22.46 1.08 5.24
CA ALA A 216 -20.99 1.24 5.25
C ALA A 216 -20.28 -0.11 5.39
N LYS A 217 -20.79 -1.04 6.21
CA LYS A 217 -20.27 -2.41 6.27
C LYS A 217 -20.44 -3.12 4.93
N ALA A 218 -21.61 -3.05 4.30
CA ALA A 218 -21.86 -3.64 2.98
C ALA A 218 -20.94 -3.05 1.89
N ARG A 219 -20.72 -1.73 1.89
CA ARG A 219 -19.75 -1.04 1.04
C ARG A 219 -18.30 -1.48 1.32
N ALA A 220 -17.93 -1.71 2.59
CA ALA A 220 -16.59 -2.17 2.95
C ALA A 220 -16.30 -3.60 2.42
N LEU A 221 -17.25 -4.53 2.60
CA LEU A 221 -17.16 -5.91 2.08
C LEU A 221 -16.93 -5.93 0.56
N MET A 222 -17.66 -5.08 -0.15
CA MET A 222 -17.56 -4.93 -1.60
C MET A 222 -16.16 -4.53 -2.09
N TYR A 223 -15.42 -3.75 -1.30
CA TYR A 223 -14.04 -3.32 -1.59
C TYR A 223 -12.96 -4.14 -0.88
N HIS A 224 -13.30 -5.31 -0.34
CA HIS A 224 -12.30 -6.27 0.14
C HIS A 224 -11.26 -6.61 -0.93
N SER A 225 -10.02 -6.81 -0.49
CA SER A 225 -8.84 -6.99 -1.36
C SER A 225 -8.99 -8.11 -2.39
N GLU A 226 -9.68 -9.20 -2.02
CA GLU A 226 -9.97 -10.34 -2.89
C GLU A 226 -10.81 -9.95 -4.10
N ARG A 227 -11.86 -9.14 -3.89
CA ARG A 227 -12.76 -8.67 -4.94
C ARG A 227 -12.06 -7.70 -5.88
N LEU A 228 -11.29 -6.76 -5.32
CA LEU A 228 -10.44 -5.85 -6.09
C LEU A 228 -9.44 -6.60 -6.95
N ALA A 229 -8.77 -7.64 -6.42
CA ALA A 229 -7.82 -8.45 -7.15
C ALA A 229 -8.47 -9.27 -8.27
N ILE A 230 -9.64 -9.87 -8.03
CA ILE A 230 -10.40 -10.60 -9.05
C ILE A 230 -10.87 -9.65 -10.16
N ALA A 231 -11.45 -8.49 -9.80
CA ALA A 231 -11.89 -7.49 -10.77
C ALA A 231 -10.72 -6.96 -11.63
N PHE A 232 -9.58 -6.66 -11.02
CA PHE A 232 -8.37 -6.30 -11.75
C PHE A 232 -7.90 -7.43 -12.69
N GLY A 233 -7.94 -8.69 -12.22
CA GLY A 233 -7.63 -9.87 -13.02
C GLY A 233 -8.56 -10.02 -14.23
N LEU A 234 -9.87 -9.83 -14.06
CA LEU A 234 -10.88 -9.88 -15.12
C LEU A 234 -10.66 -8.78 -16.18
N VAL A 235 -10.33 -7.57 -15.76
CA VAL A 235 -10.00 -6.42 -16.64
C VAL A 235 -8.64 -6.56 -17.33
N SER A 236 -7.73 -7.37 -16.77
CA SER A 236 -6.35 -7.52 -17.25
C SER A 236 -6.10 -8.82 -18.01
N THR A 237 -7.11 -9.69 -18.20
CA THR A 237 -6.94 -10.98 -18.89
C THR A 237 -8.12 -11.31 -19.80
N PRO A 238 -7.88 -11.96 -20.97
CA PRO A 238 -8.96 -12.36 -21.88
C PRO A 238 -10.05 -13.22 -21.21
N PRO A 239 -11.31 -13.14 -21.67
CA PRO A 239 -12.40 -14.02 -21.23
C PRO A 239 -11.98 -15.51 -21.17
N GLY A 240 -12.51 -16.23 -20.19
CA GLY A 240 -12.14 -17.64 -19.93
C GLY A 240 -10.79 -17.86 -19.24
N THR A 241 -9.86 -16.88 -19.21
CA THR A 241 -8.54 -17.06 -18.56
C THR A 241 -8.70 -17.32 -17.05
N PRO A 242 -8.21 -18.44 -16.50
CA PRO A 242 -8.28 -18.74 -15.07
C PRO A 242 -7.53 -17.69 -14.24
N LEU A 243 -8.15 -17.24 -13.14
CA LEU A 243 -7.56 -16.24 -12.26
C LEU A 243 -6.92 -16.88 -11.03
N ARG A 244 -5.79 -16.31 -10.59
CA ARG A 244 -5.07 -16.74 -9.39
C ARG A 244 -4.86 -15.54 -8.48
N VAL A 245 -5.26 -15.65 -7.22
CA VAL A 245 -5.13 -14.57 -6.22
C VAL A 245 -4.39 -15.09 -5.00
N MET A 246 -3.23 -14.50 -4.72
CA MET A 246 -2.40 -14.86 -3.56
C MET A 246 -2.62 -13.86 -2.41
N LYS A 247 -3.18 -14.33 -1.28
CA LYS A 247 -3.47 -13.55 -0.05
C LYS A 247 -2.67 -14.08 1.15
N ASN A 248 -2.29 -13.19 2.07
CA ASN A 248 -1.53 -13.51 3.29
C ASN A 248 -2.43 -13.72 4.54
N LEU A 249 -3.72 -13.40 4.44
CA LEU A 249 -4.74 -13.61 5.46
C LEU A 249 -5.77 -14.62 4.94
N ARG A 250 -6.44 -15.33 5.85
CA ARG A 250 -7.59 -16.21 5.53
C ARG A 250 -8.66 -15.43 4.74
N ILE A 251 -9.38 -16.11 3.86
CA ILE A 251 -10.56 -15.51 3.20
C ILE A 251 -11.71 -15.41 4.23
N CYS A 252 -12.50 -14.33 4.20
CA CYS A 252 -13.70 -14.23 5.05
C CYS A 252 -14.89 -14.93 4.38
N GLY A 253 -15.92 -15.33 5.15
CA GLY A 253 -17.06 -16.10 4.65
C GLY A 253 -17.90 -15.36 3.62
N ASP A 254 -18.04 -14.04 3.79
CA ASP A 254 -18.64 -13.14 2.81
C ASP A 254 -17.87 -13.16 1.47
N CYS A 255 -16.54 -12.93 1.49
CA CYS A 255 -15.72 -13.01 0.27
C CYS A 255 -15.76 -14.42 -0.33
N HIS A 256 -15.74 -15.47 0.47
CA HIS A 256 -15.84 -16.85 0.00
C HIS A 256 -17.14 -17.06 -0.80
N THR A 257 -18.26 -16.59 -0.27
CA THR A 257 -19.58 -16.65 -0.93
C THR A 257 -19.63 -15.77 -2.18
N ALA A 258 -19.10 -14.55 -2.13
CA ALA A 258 -19.04 -13.67 -3.28
C ALA A 258 -18.17 -14.25 -4.41
N VAL A 259 -17.02 -14.85 -4.11
CA VAL A 259 -16.14 -15.44 -5.14
C VAL A 259 -16.74 -16.68 -5.78
N LYS A 260 -17.49 -17.52 -5.04
CA LYS A 260 -18.32 -18.58 -5.64
C LYS A 260 -19.25 -18.01 -6.72
N LEU A 261 -19.98 -16.94 -6.41
CA LEU A 261 -20.92 -16.32 -7.34
C LEU A 261 -20.22 -15.58 -8.49
N ILE A 262 -19.09 -14.90 -8.25
CA ILE A 262 -18.28 -14.27 -9.32
C ILE A 262 -17.79 -15.34 -10.31
N ALA A 263 -17.28 -16.49 -9.82
CA ALA A 263 -16.86 -17.59 -10.69
C ALA A 263 -18.02 -18.12 -11.56
N LYS A 264 -19.23 -18.22 -10.99
CA LYS A 264 -20.45 -18.59 -11.72
C LYS A 264 -20.85 -17.58 -12.79
N VAL A 265 -21.03 -16.30 -12.44
CA VAL A 265 -21.55 -15.28 -13.39
C VAL A 265 -20.53 -14.89 -14.47
N THR A 266 -19.22 -15.04 -14.20
CA THR A 266 -18.16 -14.77 -15.19
C THR A 266 -17.74 -16.00 -16.00
N GLY A 267 -18.23 -17.19 -15.65
CA GLY A 267 -17.84 -18.46 -16.29
C GLY A 267 -16.35 -18.78 -16.17
N ARG A 268 -15.67 -18.31 -15.11
CA ARG A 268 -14.21 -18.44 -14.94
C ARG A 268 -13.85 -19.27 -13.71
N GLU A 269 -12.84 -20.13 -13.83
CA GLU A 269 -12.17 -20.69 -12.67
C GLU A 269 -11.37 -19.60 -11.95
N ILE A 270 -11.57 -19.49 -10.63
CA ILE A 270 -10.81 -18.59 -9.77
C ILE A 270 -10.15 -19.43 -8.68
N VAL A 271 -8.84 -19.33 -8.54
CA VAL A 271 -8.07 -19.99 -7.49
C VAL A 271 -7.56 -18.95 -6.50
N VAL A 272 -8.03 -19.00 -5.26
CA VAL A 272 -7.55 -18.15 -4.18
C VAL A 272 -6.67 -18.97 -3.25
N ARG A 273 -5.41 -18.58 -3.09
CA ARG A 273 -4.53 -19.09 -2.04
C ARG A 273 -4.57 -18.14 -0.87
N ASP A 274 -4.99 -18.63 0.29
CA ASP A 274 -4.85 -17.92 1.54
C ASP A 274 -3.75 -18.52 2.43
N ASN A 275 -3.67 -18.11 3.70
CA ASN A 275 -2.65 -18.61 4.63
C ASN A 275 -2.95 -19.99 5.24
N LYS A 276 -4.03 -20.66 4.83
CA LYS A 276 -4.40 -22.01 5.27
C LYS A 276 -4.48 -23.01 4.11
N ARG A 277 -5.05 -22.64 2.97
CA ARG A 277 -5.33 -23.56 1.86
C ARG A 277 -5.45 -22.88 0.50
N PHE A 278 -5.63 -23.70 -0.53
CA PHE A 278 -6.12 -23.27 -1.83
C PHE A 278 -7.64 -23.50 -1.91
N HIS A 279 -8.33 -22.50 -2.42
CA HIS A 279 -9.76 -22.50 -2.70
C HIS A 279 -9.93 -22.44 -4.21
N HIS A 280 -10.45 -23.50 -4.82
CA HIS A 280 -10.78 -23.54 -6.25
C HIS A 280 -12.27 -23.25 -6.41
N PHE A 281 -12.60 -22.10 -6.98
CA PHE A 281 -13.96 -21.66 -7.25
C PHE A 281 -14.30 -21.89 -8.71
N LYS A 282 -15.38 -22.66 -8.94
CA LYS A 282 -15.90 -22.96 -10.28
C LYS A 282 -17.42 -23.19 -10.19
N ASP A 283 -18.18 -22.67 -11.14
CA ASP A 283 -19.62 -22.92 -11.32
C ASP A 283 -20.49 -22.68 -10.06
N GLY A 284 -20.06 -21.80 -9.15
CA GLY A 284 -20.77 -21.51 -7.90
C GLY A 284 -20.34 -22.35 -6.69
N VAL A 285 -19.37 -23.24 -6.85
CA VAL A 285 -18.88 -24.16 -5.81
C VAL A 285 -17.42 -23.84 -5.47
N CYS A 286 -17.01 -24.11 -4.23
CA CYS A 286 -15.60 -24.09 -3.81
C CYS A 286 -15.13 -25.48 -3.38
N SER A 287 -13.91 -25.86 -3.77
CA SER A 287 -13.26 -27.11 -3.36
C SER A 287 -13.08 -27.31 -1.85
N CYS A 288 -13.23 -26.25 -1.04
CA CYS A 288 -13.06 -26.35 0.42
C CYS A 288 -14.32 -26.81 1.18
N GLY A 289 -15.46 -26.96 0.49
CA GLY A 289 -16.73 -27.36 1.13
C GLY A 289 -17.28 -26.34 2.14
N ASP A 290 -17.09 -25.04 1.86
CA ASP A 290 -17.50 -23.93 2.73
C ASP A 290 -16.82 -23.91 4.12
N TYR A 291 -15.53 -24.30 4.20
CA TYR A 291 -14.69 -24.19 5.40
C TYR A 291 -13.75 -22.96 5.42
N TRP A 292 -14.15 -21.87 4.73
CA TRP A 292 -13.40 -20.62 4.46
C TRP A 292 -12.34 -20.29 5.51
#